data_AF-A0A645HRR6-F1
#
_entry.id   AF-A0A645HRR6-F1
#
_cell.length_a   1.000
_cell.length_b   1.000
_cell.length_c   1.000
_cell.angle_alpha   90.00
_cell.angle_beta   90.00
_cell.angle_gamma   90.00
#
_symmetry.space_group_name_H-M   'P 1'
#
loop_
_entity.id
_entity.type
_entity.pdbx_description
1 polymer ?
#
loop_
_entity_poly.entity_id
_entity_poly.type
_entity_poly.pdbx_seq_one_letter_code
_entity_poly.pdbx_strand_id
1 'polypeptide(L)'
;MYVLNKSIGRTRFANRLCSVEKKLTTLQTETKKILKNKKQAVMVIGIQMVKISCWYLIPYFAIKGMDVSIALSPSRCVAVVALVVALVGVIPTPGNVASIEILFTLMFTTLVGETYAGAVMIIYRFTTYYVTFFLAIIILGCVKLYRKKKIA
;
A
#
# COMPACT_ATOMS: atom_id res chain seq x y z
N MET A 1 23.63 31.22 -27.64
CA MET A 1 23.46 29.90 -26.98
C MET A 1 22.23 29.80 -26.05
N TYR A 2 21.78 30.87 -25.37
CA TYR A 2 20.64 30.82 -24.43
C TYR A 2 19.28 30.43 -25.04
N VAL A 3 19.03 30.77 -26.31
CA VAL A 3 17.74 30.51 -26.98
C VAL A 3 17.54 29.01 -27.30
N LEU A 4 18.64 28.28 -27.55
CA LEU A 4 18.59 26.83 -27.85
C LEU A 4 18.28 25.96 -26.62
N ASN A 5 18.73 26.36 -25.43
CA ASN A 5 18.44 25.62 -24.19
C ASN A 5 16.93 25.71 -23.82
N LYS A 6 16.32 26.88 -24.05
CA LYS A 6 14.88 27.10 -23.80
C LYS A 6 13.96 26.27 -24.71
N SER A 7 14.38 25.97 -25.96
CA SER A 7 13.58 25.13 -26.87
C SER A 7 13.75 23.63 -26.58
N ILE A 8 14.95 23.19 -26.22
CA ILE A 8 15.26 21.80 -25.82
C ILE A 8 14.55 21.39 -24.52
N GLY A 9 14.40 22.31 -23.56
CA GLY A 9 13.59 22.08 -22.36
C GLY A 9 12.13 21.77 -22.72
N ARG A 10 11.50 22.60 -23.57
CA ARG A 10 10.10 22.42 -24.01
C ARG A 10 9.86 21.09 -24.70
N THR A 11 10.74 20.67 -25.62
CA THR A 11 10.58 19.38 -26.32
C THR A 11 10.69 18.19 -25.37
N ARG A 12 11.59 18.26 -24.37
CA ARG A 12 11.74 17.21 -23.35
C ARG A 12 10.53 17.11 -22.42
N PHE A 13 9.97 18.25 -22.00
CA PHE A 13 8.72 18.29 -21.21
C PHE A 13 7.51 17.81 -22.03
N ALA A 14 7.39 18.23 -23.30
CA ALA A 14 6.33 17.78 -24.19
C ALA A 14 6.37 16.25 -24.42
N ASN A 15 7.56 15.67 -24.62
CA ASN A 15 7.72 14.22 -24.76
C ASN A 15 7.36 13.45 -23.47
N ARG A 16 7.67 14.02 -22.29
CA ARG A 16 7.25 13.45 -20.99
C ARG A 16 5.74 13.52 -20.82
N LEU A 17 5.11 14.63 -21.18
CA LEU A 17 3.65 14.82 -21.11
C LEU A 17 2.92 13.83 -22.05
N CYS A 18 3.37 13.69 -23.30
CA CYS A 18 2.83 12.71 -24.24
C CYS A 18 3.00 11.27 -23.73
N SER A 19 4.09 10.96 -23.04
CA SER A 19 4.30 9.64 -22.41
C SER A 19 3.39 9.41 -21.20
N VAL A 20 3.12 10.45 -20.39
CA VAL A 20 2.15 10.38 -19.28
C VAL A 20 0.75 10.21 -19.84
N GLU A 21 0.37 10.98 -20.86
CA GLU A 21 -0.94 10.91 -21.51
C GLU A 21 -1.18 9.54 -22.16
N LYS A 22 -0.19 8.98 -22.86
CA LYS A 22 -0.26 7.59 -23.35
C LYS A 22 -0.44 6.56 -22.24
N LYS A 23 0.25 6.72 -21.11
CA LYS A 23 0.06 5.84 -19.94
C LYS A 23 -1.34 5.99 -19.35
N LEU A 24 -1.85 7.22 -19.24
CA LEU A 24 -3.20 7.49 -18.72
C LEU A 24 -4.28 6.90 -19.63
N THR A 25 -4.17 7.06 -20.96
CA THR A 25 -5.13 6.48 -21.92
C THR A 25 -5.09 4.96 -21.91
N THR A 26 -3.90 4.35 -21.77
CA THR A 26 -3.75 2.90 -21.58
C THR A 26 -4.40 2.44 -20.28
N LEU A 27 -4.16 3.13 -19.16
CA LEU A 27 -4.80 2.81 -17.88
C LEU A 27 -6.33 2.96 -17.95
N GLN A 28 -6.84 3.99 -18.60
CA GLN A 28 -8.28 4.22 -18.75
C GLN A 28 -8.95 3.14 -19.61
N THR A 29 -8.30 2.72 -20.70
CA THR A 29 -8.82 1.66 -21.58
C THR A 29 -8.80 0.30 -20.91
N GLU A 30 -7.73 -0.05 -20.19
CA GLU A 30 -7.66 -1.28 -19.41
C GLU A 30 -8.63 -1.27 -18.22
N THR A 31 -8.76 -0.14 -17.52
CA THR A 31 -9.75 0.02 -16.45
C THR A 31 -11.18 -0.16 -16.99
N LYS A 32 -11.49 0.42 -18.15
CA LYS A 32 -12.79 0.22 -18.82
C LYS A 32 -13.00 -1.23 -19.22
N LYS A 33 -11.98 -1.95 -19.69
CA LYS A 33 -12.08 -3.39 -20.03
C LYS A 33 -12.32 -4.26 -18.78
N ILE A 34 -11.59 -4.01 -17.70
CA ILE A 34 -11.77 -4.70 -16.41
C ILE A 34 -13.18 -4.43 -15.86
N LEU A 35 -13.66 -3.19 -15.96
CA LEU A 35 -14.99 -2.79 -15.49
C LEU A 35 -16.13 -3.37 -16.35
N LYS A 36 -15.91 -3.57 -17.66
CA LYS A 36 -16.90 -4.17 -18.57
C LYS A 36 -17.10 -5.66 -18.28
N ASN A 37 -16.06 -6.35 -17.84
CA ASN A 37 -16.12 -7.75 -17.41
C ASN A 37 -16.48 -7.86 -15.92
N LYS A 38 -17.78 -7.87 -15.59
CA LYS A 38 -18.30 -7.98 -14.21
C LYS A 38 -17.63 -9.11 -13.40
N LYS A 39 -17.35 -10.26 -14.02
CA LYS A 39 -16.67 -11.41 -13.37
C LYS A 39 -15.23 -11.08 -12.93
N GLN A 40 -14.47 -10.37 -13.77
CA GLN A 40 -13.10 -9.97 -13.44
C GLN A 40 -13.09 -8.86 -12.39
N ALA A 41 -14.02 -7.91 -12.45
CA ALA A 41 -14.17 -6.88 -11.43
C ALA A 41 -14.46 -7.46 -10.04
N VAL A 42 -15.40 -8.41 -9.93
CA VAL A 42 -15.71 -9.09 -8.66
C VAL A 42 -14.52 -9.89 -8.15
N MET A 43 -13.79 -10.59 -9.03
CA MET A 43 -12.58 -11.32 -8.65
C MET A 43 -11.50 -10.39 -8.08
N VAL A 44 -11.27 -9.23 -8.71
CA VAL A 44 -10.30 -8.24 -8.23
C VAL A 44 -10.71 -7.67 -6.87
N ILE A 45 -12.00 -7.34 -6.69
CA ILE A 45 -12.52 -6.86 -5.40
C ILE A 45 -12.34 -7.93 -4.32
N GLY A 46 -12.67 -9.18 -4.61
CA GLY A 46 -12.51 -10.30 -3.68
C GLY A 46 -11.06 -10.50 -3.25
N ILE A 47 -10.13 -10.50 -4.21
CA ILE A 47 -8.68 -10.60 -3.91
C ILE A 47 -8.22 -9.42 -3.05
N GLN A 48 -8.70 -8.20 -3.34
CA GLN A 48 -8.36 -7.03 -2.54
C GLN A 48 -8.92 -7.08 -1.12
N MET A 49 -10.14 -7.60 -0.92
CA MET A 49 -10.69 -7.80 0.41
C MET A 49 -9.87 -8.80 1.23
N VAL A 50 -9.45 -9.92 0.62
CA VAL A 50 -8.59 -10.90 1.31
C VAL A 50 -7.25 -10.28 1.67
N LYS A 51 -6.63 -9.57 0.73
CA LYS A 51 -5.35 -8.88 0.97
C LYS A 51 -5.46 -7.89 2.14
N ILE A 52 -6.48 -7.04 2.13
CA ILE A 52 -6.71 -6.04 3.18
C ILE A 52 -6.98 -6.71 4.53
N SER A 53 -7.76 -7.79 4.55
CA SER A 53 -8.06 -8.55 5.77
C SER A 53 -6.78 -9.12 6.39
N CYS A 54 -5.91 -9.74 5.59
CA CYS A 54 -4.63 -10.25 6.06
C CYS A 54 -3.72 -9.13 6.62
N TRP A 55 -3.70 -7.96 5.98
CA TRP A 55 -2.92 -6.82 6.46
C TRP A 55 -3.47 -6.22 7.75
N TYR A 56 -4.79 -6.19 7.94
CA TYR A 56 -5.42 -5.59 9.12
C TYR A 56 -5.37 -6.50 10.35
N LEU A 57 -5.07 -7.79 10.17
CA LEU A 57 -4.85 -8.74 11.25
C LEU A 57 -3.45 -8.61 11.90
N ILE A 58 -2.47 -8.05 11.19
CA ILE A 58 -1.09 -7.86 11.71
C ILE A 58 -1.07 -7.13 13.07
N PRO A 59 -1.71 -5.95 13.22
CA PRO A 59 -1.69 -5.24 14.51
C PRO A 59 -2.47 -5.98 15.61
N TYR A 60 -3.47 -6.79 15.26
CA TYR A 60 -4.16 -7.65 16.23
C TYR A 60 -3.22 -8.73 16.80
N PHE A 61 -2.44 -9.39 15.94
CA PHE A 61 -1.43 -10.34 16.38
C PHE A 61 -0.31 -9.68 17.18
N ALA A 62 0.09 -8.46 16.82
CA ALA A 62 1.06 -7.69 17.59
C ALA A 62 0.57 -7.40 19.02
N ILE A 63 -0.68 -6.96 19.19
CA ILE A 63 -1.28 -6.74 20.52
C ILE A 63 -1.34 -8.04 21.32
N LYS A 64 -1.79 -9.13 20.68
CA LYS A 64 -1.92 -10.43 21.35
C LYS A 64 -0.56 -10.97 21.81
N GLY A 65 0.50 -10.75 21.04
CA GLY A 65 1.86 -11.17 21.40
C GLY A 65 2.51 -10.35 22.53
N MET A 66 1.92 -9.21 22.90
CA MET A 66 2.40 -8.38 24.01
C MET A 66 1.74 -8.75 25.36
N ASP A 67 0.99 -9.85 25.42
CA ASP A 67 0.26 -10.34 26.62
C ASP A 67 -0.57 -9.26 27.33
N VAL A 68 -1.07 -8.30 26.55
CA VAL A 68 -1.94 -7.26 27.08
C VAL A 68 -3.26 -7.93 27.47
N SER A 69 -3.56 -7.94 28.77
CA SER A 69 -4.75 -8.56 29.39
C SER A 69 -6.10 -7.96 28.96
N ILE A 70 -6.08 -7.14 27.92
CA ILE A 70 -7.27 -6.52 27.35
C ILE A 70 -7.92 -7.55 26.43
N ALA A 71 -9.13 -7.98 26.79
CA ALA A 71 -9.98 -8.84 25.97
C ALA A 71 -10.45 -8.10 24.71
N LEU A 72 -9.52 -7.92 23.76
CA LEU A 72 -9.78 -7.21 22.53
C LEU A 72 -10.28 -8.17 21.44
N SER A 73 -11.50 -7.93 20.95
CA SER A 73 -12.05 -8.71 19.85
C SER A 73 -11.33 -8.40 18.54
N PRO A 74 -11.00 -9.40 17.69
CA PRO A 74 -10.36 -9.18 16.39
C PRO A 74 -11.13 -8.19 15.51
N SER A 75 -12.46 -8.18 15.60
CA SER A 75 -13.34 -7.30 14.84
C SER A 75 -13.12 -5.82 15.16
N ARG A 76 -12.86 -5.48 16.43
CA ARG A 76 -12.58 -4.09 16.85
C ARG A 76 -11.24 -3.61 16.31
N CYS A 77 -10.20 -4.45 16.37
CA CYS A 77 -8.90 -4.12 15.76
C CYS A 77 -9.04 -3.85 14.26
N VAL A 78 -9.70 -4.75 13.53
CA VAL A 78 -9.88 -4.59 12.07
C VAL A 78 -10.69 -3.32 11.75
N ALA A 79 -11.72 -3.01 12.53
CA ALA A 79 -12.51 -1.78 12.34
C ALA A 79 -11.67 -0.52 12.56
N VAL A 80 -10.86 -0.47 13.61
CA VAL A 80 -9.98 0.69 13.89
C VAL A 80 -8.94 0.88 12.79
N VAL A 81 -8.30 -0.21 12.34
CA VAL A 81 -7.32 -0.13 11.24
C VAL A 81 -7.99 0.31 9.94
N ALA A 82 -9.22 -0.16 9.67
CA ALA A 82 -9.99 0.28 8.51
C ALA A 82 -10.29 1.79 8.54
N LEU A 83 -10.66 2.32 9.71
CA LEU A 83 -10.85 3.76 9.90
C LEU A 83 -9.55 4.54 9.65
N VAL A 84 -8.43 4.08 10.20
CA VAL A 84 -7.12 4.71 9.99
C VAL A 84 -6.78 4.75 8.50
N VAL A 85 -6.92 3.64 7.77
CA VAL A 85 -6.60 3.59 6.33
C VAL A 85 -7.57 4.42 5.50
N ALA A 86 -8.85 4.47 5.87
CA ALA A 86 -9.81 5.36 5.22
C ALA A 86 -9.42 6.83 5.38
N LEU A 87 -9.06 7.26 6.60
CA LEU A 87 -8.62 8.64 6.89
C LEU A 87 -7.33 8.99 6.14
N VAL A 88 -6.38 8.05 6.07
CA VAL A 88 -5.13 8.22 5.30
C VAL A 88 -5.41 8.32 3.81
N GLY A 89 -6.42 7.60 3.30
CA GLY A 89 -6.81 7.62 1.89
C GLY A 89 -7.48 8.92 1.45
N VAL A 90 -8.06 9.69 2.38
CA VAL A 90 -8.69 11.00 2.09
C VAL A 90 -7.66 12.08 1.81
N ILE A 91 -6.46 11.97 2.35
CA ILE A 91 -5.39 12.96 2.17
C ILE A 91 -4.48 12.50 1.02
N PRO A 92 -4.56 13.11 -0.18
CA PRO A 92 -3.70 12.75 -1.29
C PRO A 92 -2.29 13.33 -1.09
N THR A 93 -1.54 12.83 -0.11
CA THR A 93 -0.15 13.23 0.13
C THR A 93 0.82 12.20 -0.47
N PRO A 94 1.74 12.63 -1.37
CA PRO A 94 2.82 11.77 -1.82
C PRO A 94 3.80 11.59 -0.65
N GLY A 95 3.72 10.45 0.04
CA GLY A 95 4.53 10.17 1.24
C GLY A 95 3.76 10.22 2.55
N ASN A 96 2.51 9.71 2.55
CA ASN A 96 1.60 9.65 3.69
C ASN A 96 2.08 8.84 4.93
N VAL A 97 3.36 8.47 5.02
CA VAL A 97 3.96 7.67 6.10
C VAL A 97 3.77 8.34 7.46
N ALA A 98 4.06 9.64 7.59
CA ALA A 98 3.89 10.35 8.86
C ALA A 98 2.41 10.43 9.28
N SER A 99 1.51 10.68 8.34
CA SER A 99 0.06 10.78 8.61
C SER A 99 -0.52 9.47 9.14
N ILE A 100 -0.11 8.34 8.56
CA ILE A 100 -0.60 7.03 9.01
C ILE A 100 -0.02 6.64 10.38
N GLU A 101 1.18 7.09 10.75
CA GLU A 101 1.76 6.84 12.10
C GLU A 101 1.00 7.59 13.19
N ILE A 102 0.69 8.87 12.93
CA ILE A 102 -0.07 9.69 13.87
C ILE A 102 -1.49 9.16 14.03
N LEU A 103 -2.19 8.91 12.92
CA LEU A 103 -3.58 8.40 12.95
C LEU A 103 -3.65 7.01 13.57
N PHE A 104 -2.70 6.13 13.27
CA PHE A 104 -2.64 4.81 13.87
C PHE A 104 -2.41 4.91 15.38
N THR A 105 -1.41 5.67 15.82
CA THR A 105 -1.08 5.82 17.25
C THR A 105 -2.25 6.44 18.00
N LEU A 106 -2.86 7.51 17.48
CA LEU A 106 -4.02 8.15 18.10
C LEU A 106 -5.19 7.18 18.31
N MET A 107 -5.50 6.37 17.29
CA MET A 107 -6.62 5.42 17.35
C MET A 107 -6.32 4.16 18.15
N PHE A 108 -5.04 3.74 18.23
CA PHE A 108 -4.65 2.61 19.07
C PHE A 108 -4.43 3.01 20.52
N THR A 109 -4.04 4.26 20.81
CA THR A 109 -3.96 4.79 22.17
C THR A 109 -5.32 4.72 22.88
N THR A 110 -6.42 5.02 22.18
CA THR A 110 -7.77 4.88 22.75
C THR A 110 -8.19 3.43 22.99
N LEU A 111 -7.50 2.47 22.39
CA LEU A 111 -7.84 1.05 22.38
C LEU A 111 -7.01 0.22 23.38
N VAL A 112 -5.70 0.49 23.46
CA VAL A 112 -4.71 -0.28 24.25
C VAL A 112 -3.88 0.59 25.20
N GLY A 113 -4.05 1.91 25.21
CA GLY A 113 -3.27 2.85 26.01
C GLY A 113 -1.99 3.34 25.31
N GLU A 114 -1.46 4.47 25.77
CA GLU A 114 -0.34 5.18 25.10
C GLU A 114 0.94 4.34 24.98
N THR A 115 1.28 3.59 26.04
CA THR A 115 2.51 2.79 26.10
C THR A 115 2.51 1.65 25.07
N TYR A 116 1.39 0.97 24.92
CA TYR A 116 1.25 -0.17 24.01
C TYR A 116 0.99 0.27 22.57
N ALA A 117 0.29 1.39 22.35
CA ALA A 117 -0.02 1.90 21.02
C ALA A 117 1.24 2.19 20.19
N GLY A 118 2.26 2.82 20.80
CA GLY A 118 3.54 3.09 20.15
C GLY A 118 4.29 1.80 19.76
N ALA A 119 4.34 0.82 20.66
CA ALA A 119 4.99 -0.47 20.40
C ALA A 119 4.29 -1.27 19.27
N VAL A 120 2.96 -1.34 19.30
CA VAL A 120 2.16 -1.99 18.26
C VAL A 120 2.36 -1.31 16.91
N MET A 121 2.44 0.02 16.89
CA MET A 121 2.73 0.79 15.67
C MET A 121 4.09 0.43 15.08
N ILE A 122 5.13 0.34 15.92
CA ILE A 122 6.48 -0.04 15.48
C ILE A 122 6.48 -1.47 14.92
N ILE A 123 5.86 -2.43 15.60
CA ILE A 123 5.77 -3.82 15.11
C ILE A 123 5.01 -3.89 13.79
N TYR A 124 3.90 -3.15 13.68
CA TYR A 124 3.11 -3.05 12.46
C TYR A 124 3.91 -2.50 11.29
N ARG A 125 4.68 -1.42 11.51
CA ARG A 125 5.58 -0.82 10.52
C ARG A 125 6.69 -1.75 10.12
N PHE A 126 7.34 -2.38 11.10
CA PHE A 126 8.41 -3.33 10.83
C PHE A 126 7.90 -4.47 9.94
N THR A 127 6.74 -5.02 10.28
CA THR A 127 6.14 -6.11 9.50
C THR A 127 5.76 -5.63 8.10
N THR A 128 5.06 -4.51 7.96
CA THR A 128 4.56 -4.05 6.66
C THR A 128 5.66 -3.53 5.73
N TYR A 129 6.76 -2.99 6.24
CA TYR A 129 7.86 -2.48 5.41
C TYR A 129 8.93 -3.53 5.14
N TYR A 130 9.38 -4.26 6.15
CA TYR A 130 10.49 -5.19 5.98
C TYR A 130 10.04 -6.52 5.39
N VAL A 131 8.89 -7.08 5.82
CA VAL A 131 8.41 -8.35 5.25
C VAL A 131 8.06 -8.18 3.78
N THR A 132 7.44 -7.05 3.39
CA THR A 132 7.14 -6.77 1.98
C THR A 132 8.42 -6.60 1.15
N PHE A 133 9.45 -5.99 1.73
CA PHE A 133 10.77 -5.88 1.10
C PHE A 133 11.41 -7.26 0.87
N PHE A 134 11.43 -8.13 1.88
CA PHE A 134 11.97 -9.48 1.72
C PHE A 134 11.17 -10.31 0.72
N LEU A 135 9.83 -10.25 0.77
CA LEU A 135 8.97 -10.90 -0.22
C LEU A 135 9.27 -10.40 -1.64
N ALA A 136 9.48 -9.10 -1.83
CA ALA A 136 9.82 -8.53 -3.12
C ALA A 136 11.18 -9.06 -3.64
N ILE A 137 12.18 -9.19 -2.77
CA ILE A 137 13.49 -9.77 -3.14
C ILE A 137 13.34 -11.22 -3.59
N ILE A 138 12.60 -12.03 -2.83
CA ILE A 138 12.37 -13.45 -3.13
C ILE A 138 11.65 -13.58 -4.49
N ILE A 139 10.58 -12.81 -4.69
CA ILE A 139 9.83 -12.82 -5.96
C ILE A 139 10.73 -12.41 -7.12
N LEU A 140 11.53 -11.34 -6.98
CA LEU A 140 12.44 -10.90 -8.03
C LEU A 140 13.51 -11.96 -8.33
N GLY A 141 14.04 -12.63 -7.30
CA GLY A 141 14.95 -13.75 -7.43
C GLY A 141 14.33 -14.91 -8.21
N CYS A 142 13.14 -15.35 -7.82
CA CYS A 142 12.39 -16.41 -8.50
C CYS A 142 12.09 -16.05 -9.96
N VAL A 143 11.68 -14.81 -10.24
CA VAL A 143 11.42 -14.35 -11.61
C VAL A 143 12.70 -14.34 -12.44
N LYS A 144 13.83 -13.87 -11.88
CA LYS A 144 15.14 -13.93 -12.57
C LYS A 144 15.55 -15.37 -12.87
N LEU A 145 15.35 -16.30 -11.94
CA LEU A 145 15.65 -17.72 -12.13
C LEU A 145 14.76 -18.35 -13.21
N TYR A 146 13.45 -18.07 -13.17
CA TYR A 146 12.50 -18.55 -14.18
C TYR A 146 12.83 -18.01 -15.57
N ARG A 147 13.21 -16.73 -15.66
CA ARG A 147 13.61 -16.10 -16.91
C ARG A 147 14.94 -16.64 -17.44
N LYS A 148 15.91 -16.94 -16.56
CA LYS A 148 17.17 -17.61 -16.94
C LYS A 148 16.94 -19.02 -17.49
N LYS A 149 15.99 -19.77 -16.90
CA LYS A 149 15.60 -21.12 -17.34
C LYS A 149 14.79 -21.15 -18.64
N LYS A 150 14.20 -20.02 -19.07
CA LYS A 150 13.46 -19.91 -20.34
C LYS A 150 14.34 -19.46 -21.52
N ILE A 151 15.52 -18.90 -21.24
CA ILE A 151 16.47 -18.40 -22.25
C ILE A 151 17.59 -19.42 -22.52
N ALA A 152 17.83 -20.34 -21.59
CA ALA A 152 18.65 -21.55 -21.79
C ALA A 152 17.77 -22.69 -22.29
#